data_AF-A0A257QJM0-F1
#
_entry.id   AF-A0A257QJM0-F1
#
_cell.length_a   1.000
_cell.length_b   1.000
_cell.length_c   1.000
_cell.angle_alpha   90.00
_cell.angle_beta   90.00
_cell.angle_gamma   90.00
#
_symmetry.space_group_name_H-M   'P 1'
#
loop_
_entity.id
_entity.type
_entity.pdbx_description
1 polymer ?
#
loop_
_entity_poly.entity_id
_entity_poly.type
_entity_poly.pdbx_seq_one_letter_code
_entity_poly.pdbx_strand_id
1 'polypeptide(L)'
;MHSILGRRERWFLWITAIIITLASWAVGCMWLRTQWILLGLSALGVAVAFLPMPAVYFESTPPRPADNMRKLLKFPLFWIGLALLAYISVQAMNARVEIVFENGRFESNALPYLENWPSSVLGPMGTSVLPNGRNVYGMNAWRILLILSTPFLIAMGLWLNVRHRKTLRALGWVLMINASAMALYGVFAFLHPSSDHTILGGIHVENGRPFGSFDYPNHAAAFMNLALGATLALALESMHRTRRLGKSSPMPFFMLCAFILSTD
;
A
#
# COMPACT_ATOMS: atom_id res chain seq x y z
N MET A 1 -33.91 -3.48 3.97
CA MET A 1 -33.40 -2.14 3.59
C MET A 1 -31.92 -2.26 3.22
N HIS A 2 -31.59 -2.14 1.93
CA HIS A 2 -30.20 -1.99 1.50
C HIS A 2 -29.75 -0.56 1.85
N SER A 3 -29.06 -0.38 2.98
CA SER A 3 -28.41 0.91 3.26
C SER A 3 -27.45 1.23 2.10
N ILE A 4 -27.74 2.31 1.37
CA ILE A 4 -26.97 2.74 0.22
C ILE A 4 -25.70 3.40 0.77
N LEU A 5 -24.52 2.96 0.32
CA LEU A 5 -23.27 3.64 0.70
C LEU A 5 -23.33 5.08 0.22
N GLY A 6 -23.07 6.02 1.15
CA GLY A 6 -22.95 7.43 0.84
C GLY A 6 -21.93 7.67 -0.28
N ARG A 7 -22.18 8.66 -1.13
CA ARG A 7 -21.37 8.87 -2.35
C ARG A 7 -19.87 9.07 -2.05
N ARG A 8 -19.52 9.80 -0.99
CA ARG A 8 -18.11 9.99 -0.55
C ARG A 8 -17.45 8.66 -0.18
N GLU A 9 -18.11 7.85 0.63
CA GLU A 9 -17.58 6.55 1.06
C GLU A 9 -17.40 5.60 -0.14
N ARG A 10 -18.27 5.69 -1.14
CA ARG A 10 -18.13 4.95 -2.41
C ARG A 10 -16.93 5.42 -3.24
N TRP A 11 -16.69 6.72 -3.34
CA TRP A 11 -15.50 7.24 -4.02
C TRP A 11 -14.23 6.78 -3.32
N PHE A 12 -14.19 6.89 -1.99
CA PHE A 12 -13.08 6.40 -1.20
C PHE A 12 -12.84 4.88 -1.37
N LEU A 13 -13.92 4.09 -1.41
CA LEU A 13 -13.86 2.65 -1.70
C LEU A 13 -13.19 2.38 -3.06
N TRP A 14 -13.62 3.06 -4.12
CA TRP A 14 -13.03 2.89 -5.46
C TRP A 14 -11.57 3.29 -5.51
N ILE A 15 -11.22 4.46 -4.95
CA ILE A 15 -9.84 4.94 -4.90
C ILE A 15 -8.95 3.92 -4.17
N THR A 16 -9.39 3.43 -3.00
CA THR A 16 -8.62 2.48 -2.20
C THR A 16 -8.53 1.10 -2.88
N ALA A 17 -9.59 0.66 -3.57
CA ALA A 17 -9.55 -0.55 -4.37
C ALA A 17 -8.51 -0.46 -5.50
N ILE A 18 -8.47 0.66 -6.21
CA ILE A 18 -7.45 0.93 -7.25
C ILE A 18 -6.05 0.91 -6.64
N ILE A 19 -5.85 1.54 -5.48
CA ILE A 19 -4.56 1.52 -4.76
C ILE A 19 -4.13 0.08 -4.46
N ILE A 20 -5.01 -0.74 -3.88
CA ILE A 20 -4.69 -2.14 -3.50
C ILE A 20 -4.30 -2.95 -4.73
N THR A 21 -5.05 -2.82 -5.83
CA THR A 21 -4.74 -3.53 -7.08
C THR A 21 -3.46 -3.02 -7.71
N LEU A 22 -3.28 -1.70 -7.83
CA LEU A 22 -2.08 -1.14 -8.44
C LEU A 22 -0.83 -1.49 -7.63
N ALA A 23 -0.92 -1.46 -6.30
CA ALA A 23 0.23 -1.72 -5.43
C ALA A 23 0.80 -3.14 -5.61
N SER A 24 -0.06 -4.14 -5.82
CA SER A 24 0.40 -5.50 -6.10
C SER A 24 0.91 -5.62 -7.53
N TRP A 25 0.17 -5.18 -8.55
CA TRP A 25 0.49 -5.50 -9.94
C TRP A 25 1.56 -4.61 -10.58
N ALA A 26 1.82 -3.41 -10.04
CA ALA A 26 2.84 -2.50 -10.56
C ALA A 26 4.23 -2.79 -9.96
N VAL A 27 4.70 -4.03 -10.17
CA VAL A 27 6.02 -4.54 -9.79
C VAL A 27 6.32 -4.33 -8.30
N GLY A 28 5.36 -4.67 -7.42
CA GLY A 28 5.50 -4.47 -5.97
C GLY A 28 5.81 -3.02 -5.55
N CYS A 29 5.41 -2.03 -6.35
CA CYS A 29 5.73 -0.61 -6.16
C CYS A 29 7.23 -0.26 -6.28
N MET A 30 8.02 -1.07 -6.97
CA MET A 30 9.45 -0.82 -7.19
C MET A 30 9.69 0.47 -7.99
N TRP A 31 8.80 0.85 -8.90
CA TRP A 31 8.98 2.04 -9.73
C TRP A 31 8.57 3.33 -9.00
N LEU A 32 9.45 4.34 -9.05
CA LEU A 32 9.21 5.65 -8.43
C LEU A 32 7.90 6.30 -8.92
N ARG A 33 7.57 6.14 -10.20
CA ARG A 33 6.32 6.67 -10.78
C ARG A 33 5.09 6.03 -10.14
N THR A 34 5.11 4.72 -9.90
CA THR A 34 4.05 4.01 -9.19
C THR A 34 3.88 4.55 -7.78
N GLN A 35 4.99 4.79 -7.06
CA GLN A 35 4.96 5.34 -5.71
C GLN A 35 4.31 6.73 -5.65
N TRP A 36 4.61 7.61 -6.62
CA TRP A 36 3.95 8.92 -6.75
C TRP A 36 2.46 8.82 -7.09
N ILE A 37 2.07 7.90 -7.98
CA ILE A 37 0.67 7.66 -8.30
C ILE A 37 -0.10 7.20 -7.05
N LEU A 38 0.46 6.25 -6.29
CA LEU A 38 -0.15 5.77 -5.05
C LEU A 38 -0.26 6.85 -3.98
N LEU A 39 0.77 7.70 -3.84
CA LEU A 39 0.71 8.86 -2.97
C LEU A 39 -0.43 9.80 -3.39
N GLY A 40 -0.50 10.14 -4.68
CA GLY A 40 -1.56 11.02 -5.21
C GLY A 40 -2.96 10.45 -4.99
N LEU A 41 -3.16 9.15 -5.24
CA LEU A 41 -4.44 8.48 -4.98
C LEU A 41 -4.77 8.45 -3.48
N SER A 42 -3.80 8.21 -2.61
CA SER A 42 -4.02 8.21 -1.15
C SER A 42 -4.39 9.60 -0.62
N ALA A 43 -3.73 10.65 -1.13
CA ALA A 43 -4.06 12.05 -0.83
C ALA A 43 -5.47 12.40 -1.32
N LEU A 44 -5.84 11.98 -2.54
CA LEU A 44 -7.19 12.14 -3.07
C LEU A 44 -8.22 11.43 -2.18
N GLY A 45 -7.92 10.22 -1.70
CA GLY A 45 -8.77 9.48 -0.78
C GLY A 45 -9.04 10.23 0.53
N VAL A 46 -8.03 10.93 1.07
CA VAL A 46 -8.20 11.82 2.23
C VAL A 46 -9.02 13.05 1.85
N ALA A 47 -8.71 13.69 0.72
CA ALA A 47 -9.39 14.90 0.25
C ALA A 47 -10.90 14.71 0.06
N VAL A 48 -11.34 13.51 -0.37
CA VAL A 48 -12.76 13.14 -0.48
C VAL A 48 -13.53 13.34 0.84
N ALA A 49 -12.87 13.20 1.99
CA ALA A 49 -13.50 13.44 3.29
C ALA A 49 -13.88 14.92 3.49
N PHE A 50 -13.17 15.84 2.85
CA PHE A 50 -13.33 17.29 3.03
C PHE A 50 -14.14 17.96 1.91
N LEU A 51 -14.45 17.24 0.82
CA LEU A 51 -15.27 17.78 -0.27
C LEU A 51 -16.69 18.10 0.21
N PRO A 52 -17.18 19.36 0.17
CA PRO A 52 -18.55 19.67 0.55
C PRO A 52 -19.52 18.93 -0.38
N MET A 53 -20.50 18.24 0.19
CA MET A 53 -21.47 17.46 -0.58
C MET A 53 -22.88 17.93 -0.22
N PRO A 54 -23.75 18.16 -1.22
CA PRO A 54 -25.13 18.57 -0.99
C PRO A 54 -25.87 17.62 -0.04
N ALA A 55 -26.71 18.18 0.84
CA ALA A 55 -27.50 17.43 1.81
C ALA A 55 -28.40 16.36 1.16
N VAL A 56 -28.78 16.56 -0.11
CA VAL A 56 -29.55 15.62 -0.94
C VAL A 56 -28.89 14.22 -1.04
N TYR A 57 -27.59 14.12 -0.82
CA TYR A 57 -26.85 12.85 -0.89
C TYR A 57 -26.69 12.14 0.45
N PHE A 58 -27.31 12.62 1.52
CA PHE A 58 -27.22 12.02 2.85
C PHE A 58 -28.60 11.77 3.44
N GLU A 59 -28.76 10.59 4.06
CA GLU A 59 -29.94 10.27 4.88
C GLU A 59 -29.93 11.03 6.22
N SER A 60 -28.83 11.72 6.56
CA SER A 60 -28.62 12.48 7.80
C SER A 60 -27.83 13.76 7.51
N THR A 61 -27.69 14.66 8.49
CA THR A 61 -26.90 15.90 8.32
C THR A 61 -25.47 15.57 7.85
N PRO A 62 -25.02 16.09 6.69
CA PRO A 62 -23.70 15.78 6.18
C PRO A 62 -22.61 16.25 7.14
N PRO A 63 -21.57 15.44 7.40
CA PRO A 63 -20.44 15.87 8.20
C PRO A 63 -19.73 17.04 7.52
N ARG A 64 -19.52 18.12 8.27
CA ARG A 64 -18.82 19.31 7.79
C ARG A 64 -17.31 19.01 7.75
N PRO A 65 -16.54 19.69 6.88
CA PRO A 65 -15.09 19.56 6.86
C PRO A 65 -14.44 19.76 8.24
N ALA A 66 -14.95 20.70 9.03
CA ALA A 66 -14.50 20.95 10.40
C ALA A 66 -14.69 19.75 11.35
N ASP A 67 -15.77 18.97 11.18
CA ASP A 67 -16.02 17.78 12.00
C ASP A 67 -15.01 16.67 11.68
N ASN A 68 -14.68 16.52 10.39
CA ASN A 68 -13.65 15.57 9.95
C ASN A 68 -12.25 15.99 10.42
N MET A 69 -11.95 17.29 10.45
CA MET A 69 -10.70 17.78 11.04
C MET A 69 -10.61 17.44 12.53
N ARG A 70 -11.66 17.73 13.31
CA ARG A 70 -11.71 17.36 14.74
C ARG A 70 -11.59 15.86 14.96
N LYS A 71 -12.19 15.05 14.08
CA LYS A 71 -12.09 13.60 14.10
C LYS A 71 -10.65 13.12 13.82
N LEU A 72 -9.94 13.77 12.89
CA LEU A 72 -8.55 13.46 12.57
C LEU A 72 -7.62 13.77 13.75
N LEU A 73 -7.75 14.94 14.34
CA LEU A 73 -6.91 15.38 15.47
C LEU A 73 -7.07 14.51 16.73
N LYS A 74 -8.20 13.80 16.86
CA LYS A 74 -8.45 12.83 17.93
C LYS A 74 -7.86 11.44 17.67
N PHE A 75 -7.28 11.19 16.50
CA PHE A 75 -6.76 9.88 16.12
C PHE A 75 -5.29 9.75 16.54
N PRO A 76 -4.92 8.86 17.49
CA PRO A 76 -3.53 8.77 17.94
C PRO A 76 -2.53 8.41 16.82
N LEU A 77 -2.95 7.53 15.88
CA LEU A 77 -2.12 7.15 14.74
C LEU A 77 -1.83 8.32 13.79
N PHE A 78 -2.66 9.36 13.77
CA PHE A 78 -2.37 10.58 13.01
C PHE A 78 -1.10 11.25 13.56
N TRP A 79 -1.01 11.43 14.88
CA TRP A 79 0.13 12.08 15.52
C TRP A 79 1.39 11.24 15.47
N ILE A 80 1.29 9.93 15.69
CA ILE A 80 2.44 9.01 15.60
C ILE A 80 3.00 9.03 14.17
N GLY A 81 2.13 8.92 13.16
CA GLY A 81 2.55 8.98 11.76
C GLY A 81 3.14 10.35 11.40
N LEU A 82 2.53 11.46 11.86
CA LEU A 82 3.05 12.79 11.62
C LEU A 82 4.44 13.00 12.24
N ALA A 83 4.64 12.54 13.48
CA ALA A 83 5.94 12.59 14.15
C ALA A 83 7.00 11.76 13.41
N LEU A 84 6.65 10.57 12.93
CA LEU A 84 7.53 9.72 12.12
C LEU A 84 7.91 10.41 10.80
N LEU A 85 6.95 10.95 10.06
CA LEU A 85 7.21 11.65 8.80
C LEU A 85 8.06 12.91 9.01
N ALA A 86 7.81 13.66 10.09
CA ALA A 86 8.63 14.80 10.47
C ALA A 86 10.07 14.38 10.81
N TYR A 87 10.25 13.29 11.58
CA TYR A 87 11.55 12.73 11.89
C TYR A 87 12.34 12.34 10.63
N ILE A 88 11.69 11.67 9.68
CA ILE A 88 12.31 11.29 8.41
C ILE A 88 12.64 12.52 7.56
N SER A 89 11.78 13.55 7.58
CA SER A 89 12.03 14.81 6.87
C SER A 89 13.27 15.52 7.42
N VAL A 90 13.44 15.53 8.75
CA VAL A 90 14.66 16.05 9.39
C VAL A 90 15.89 15.25 8.94
N GLN A 91 15.80 13.91 8.94
CA GLN A 91 16.89 13.06 8.44
C GLN A 91 17.21 13.34 6.95
N ALA A 92 16.20 13.55 6.12
CA ALA A 92 16.35 13.81 4.69
C ALA A 92 16.99 15.17 4.40
N MET A 93 16.75 16.15 5.28
CA MET A 93 17.38 17.47 5.24
C MET A 93 18.79 17.50 5.84
N ASN A 94 19.17 16.48 6.62
CA ASN A 94 20.46 16.37 7.31
C ASN A 94 21.24 15.12 6.84
N ALA A 95 21.50 15.00 5.54
CA ALA A 95 22.28 13.88 5.02
C ALA A 95 23.76 14.00 5.42
N ARG A 96 24.34 12.93 5.98
CA ARG A 96 25.75 12.87 6.40
C ARG A 96 26.67 12.34 5.31
N VAL A 97 26.15 11.43 4.50
CA VAL A 97 26.90 10.73 3.46
C VAL A 97 26.12 10.80 2.17
N GLU A 98 26.80 11.05 1.07
CA GLU A 98 26.28 10.87 -0.28
C GLU A 98 26.87 9.62 -0.90
N ILE A 99 26.01 8.78 -1.50
CA ILE A 99 26.45 7.64 -2.31
C ILE A 99 26.36 8.04 -3.78
N VAL A 100 27.52 8.09 -4.44
CA VAL A 100 27.65 8.37 -5.87
C VAL A 100 28.18 7.13 -6.57
N PHE A 101 27.80 6.93 -7.84
CA PHE A 101 28.40 5.89 -8.67
C PHE A 101 29.45 6.50 -9.60
N GLU A 102 30.71 6.29 -9.28
CA GLU A 102 31.86 6.80 -10.03
C GLU A 102 32.81 5.64 -10.38
N ASN A 103 33.42 5.68 -11.56
CA ASN A 103 34.43 4.69 -11.98
C ASN A 103 34.00 3.21 -11.86
N GLY A 104 32.70 2.93 -12.02
CA GLY A 104 32.18 1.56 -11.92
C GLY A 104 31.98 1.05 -10.48
N ARG A 105 32.09 1.91 -9.47
CA ARG A 105 31.93 1.56 -8.05
C ARG A 105 31.03 2.57 -7.33
N PHE A 106 30.42 2.12 -6.24
CA PHE A 106 29.75 3.02 -5.33
C PHE A 106 30.79 3.65 -4.41
N GLU A 107 30.85 4.97 -4.41
CA GLU A 107 31.71 5.77 -3.55
C GLU A 107 30.85 6.55 -2.55
N SER A 108 31.39 6.74 -1.35
CA SER A 108 30.72 7.45 -0.27
C SER A 108 31.46 8.76 0.04
N ASN A 109 30.80 9.88 -0.19
CA ASN A 109 31.33 11.20 0.10
C ASN A 109 30.74 11.74 1.40
N ALA A 110 31.59 12.24 2.29
CA ALA A 110 31.12 12.91 3.51
C ALA A 110 30.54 14.28 3.15
N LEU A 111 29.37 14.60 3.71
CA LEU A 111 28.72 15.89 3.57
C LEU A 111 28.82 16.67 4.89
N PRO A 112 28.85 18.02 4.85
CA PRO A 112 28.59 18.84 6.02
C PRO A 112 27.19 18.52 6.57
N TYR A 113 27.12 18.20 7.86
CA TYR A 113 25.87 17.82 8.53
C TYR A 113 25.86 18.32 9.98
N LEU A 114 24.67 18.34 10.59
CA LEU A 114 24.49 18.64 11.99
C LEU A 114 24.67 17.36 12.81
N GLU A 115 25.75 17.28 13.60
CA GLU A 115 26.17 16.06 14.29
C GLU A 115 25.14 15.54 15.31
N ASN A 116 24.47 16.45 16.03
CA ASN A 116 23.50 16.10 17.07
C ASN A 116 22.08 15.88 16.52
N TRP A 117 21.90 15.92 15.20
CA TRP A 117 20.60 15.77 14.56
C TRP A 117 20.51 14.40 13.87
N PRO A 118 19.31 13.80 13.80
CA PRO A 118 19.10 12.60 13.00
C PRO A 118 19.61 12.83 11.58
N SER A 119 20.42 11.91 11.06
CA SER A 119 21.02 12.02 9.74
C SER A 119 20.65 10.88 8.82
N SER A 120 20.71 11.11 7.51
CA SER A 120 20.48 10.09 6.48
C SER A 120 21.65 9.92 5.53
N VAL A 121 21.47 8.99 4.59
CA VAL A 121 22.31 8.86 3.41
C VAL A 121 21.57 9.46 2.21
N LEU A 122 22.24 10.37 1.50
CA LEU A 122 21.80 10.88 0.22
C LEU A 122 22.21 9.90 -0.89
N GLY A 123 21.30 9.67 -1.82
CA GLY A 123 21.52 8.81 -2.97
C GLY A 123 20.38 8.96 -3.97
N PRO A 124 20.39 8.21 -5.08
CA PRO A 124 19.34 8.28 -6.08
C PRO A 124 17.96 7.97 -5.48
N MET A 125 16.92 8.71 -5.89
CA MET A 125 15.52 8.44 -5.46
C MET A 125 14.83 7.41 -6.36
N GLY A 126 15.34 7.21 -7.58
CA GLY A 126 14.73 6.36 -8.60
C GLY A 126 15.69 5.31 -9.14
N THR A 127 15.38 4.83 -10.34
CA THR A 127 16.27 3.94 -11.07
C THR A 127 17.31 4.79 -11.80
N SER A 128 18.58 4.57 -11.48
CA SER A 128 19.71 5.09 -12.24
C SER A 128 20.26 3.98 -13.13
N VAL A 129 20.46 4.26 -14.41
CA VAL A 129 21.13 3.32 -15.32
C VAL A 129 22.62 3.60 -15.24
N LEU A 130 23.39 2.59 -14.89
CA LEU A 130 24.85 2.65 -14.84
C LEU A 130 25.44 2.65 -16.26
N PRO A 131 26.69 3.13 -16.45
CA PRO A 131 27.37 3.07 -17.75
C PRO A 131 27.50 1.66 -18.34
N ASN A 132 27.45 0.62 -17.51
CA ASN A 132 27.44 -0.79 -17.91
C ASN A 132 26.04 -1.33 -18.24
N GLY A 133 25.02 -0.48 -18.30
CA GLY A 133 23.63 -0.83 -18.60
C GLY A 133 22.82 -1.40 -17.44
N ARG A 134 23.41 -1.57 -16.24
CA ARG A 134 22.69 -2.11 -15.07
C ARG A 134 21.78 -1.07 -14.43
N ASN A 135 20.64 -1.51 -13.91
CA ASN A 135 19.71 -0.65 -13.19
C ASN A 135 20.04 -0.65 -11.69
N VAL A 136 20.27 0.53 -11.13
CA VAL A 136 20.40 0.73 -9.68
C VAL A 136 19.16 1.40 -9.16
N TYR A 137 18.43 0.69 -8.30
CA TYR A 137 17.28 1.24 -7.58
C TYR A 137 17.79 1.93 -6.32
N GLY A 138 17.76 3.26 -6.31
CA GLY A 138 18.20 4.03 -5.16
C GLY A 138 17.13 4.09 -4.06
N MET A 139 17.58 3.99 -2.81
CA MET A 139 16.76 4.25 -1.63
C MET A 139 17.41 5.37 -0.83
N ASN A 140 16.65 6.42 -0.52
CA ASN A 140 17.08 7.53 0.32
C ASN A 140 15.93 7.95 1.24
N ALA A 141 16.21 8.84 2.20
CA ALA A 141 15.20 9.26 3.17
C ALA A 141 13.97 9.93 2.52
N TRP A 142 14.14 10.66 1.40
CA TRP A 142 13.03 11.22 0.64
C TRP A 142 12.12 10.15 0.02
N ARG A 143 12.70 9.07 -0.50
CA ARG A 143 11.95 7.93 -1.03
C ARG A 143 11.24 7.16 0.07
N ILE A 144 11.87 6.98 1.23
CA ILE A 144 11.24 6.39 2.41
C ILE A 144 10.04 7.24 2.86
N LEU A 145 10.19 8.58 2.85
CA LEU A 145 9.09 9.50 3.15
C LEU A 145 7.91 9.29 2.19
N LEU A 146 8.17 9.17 0.89
CA LEU A 146 7.15 8.87 -0.13
C LEU A 146 6.45 7.52 0.14
N ILE A 147 7.24 6.46 0.39
CA ILE A 147 6.74 5.11 0.63
C ILE A 147 5.87 5.06 1.89
N LEU A 148 6.29 5.69 3.00
CA LEU A 148 5.56 5.66 4.27
C LEU A 148 4.38 6.65 4.31
N SER A 149 4.42 7.74 3.54
CA SER A 149 3.30 8.68 3.43
C SER A 149 2.06 8.02 2.83
N THR A 150 2.24 7.09 1.89
CA THR A 150 1.12 6.38 1.24
C THR A 150 0.25 5.58 2.23
N PRO A 151 0.77 4.59 2.98
CA PRO A 151 -0.03 3.85 3.96
C PRO A 151 -0.52 4.74 5.11
N PHE A 152 0.23 5.78 5.49
CA PHE A 152 -0.22 6.78 6.45
C PHE A 152 -1.50 7.48 5.97
N LEU A 153 -1.51 8.00 4.74
CA LEU A 153 -2.68 8.66 4.15
C LEU A 153 -3.84 7.69 3.94
N ILE A 154 -3.60 6.43 3.55
CA ILE A 154 -4.65 5.41 3.47
C ILE A 154 -5.29 5.19 4.85
N ALA A 155 -4.50 5.09 5.92
CA ALA A 155 -5.01 4.94 7.27
C ALA A 155 -5.87 6.15 7.70
N MET A 156 -5.44 7.38 7.38
CA MET A 156 -6.23 8.59 7.62
C MET A 156 -7.54 8.58 6.80
N GLY A 157 -7.46 8.17 5.54
CA GLY A 157 -8.62 8.05 4.65
C GLY A 157 -9.63 7.02 5.17
N LEU A 158 -9.16 5.86 5.64
CA LEU A 158 -9.99 4.83 6.26
C LEU A 158 -10.70 5.39 7.50
N TRP A 159 -9.96 6.05 8.39
CA TRP A 159 -10.51 6.65 9.60
C TRP A 159 -11.58 7.71 9.30
N LEU A 160 -11.37 8.55 8.30
CA LEU A 160 -12.27 9.67 7.99
C LEU A 160 -13.51 9.24 7.19
N ASN A 161 -13.32 8.42 6.16
CA ASN A 161 -14.36 8.14 5.15
C ASN A 161 -15.18 6.89 5.46
N VAL A 162 -14.62 5.88 6.12
CA VAL A 162 -15.34 4.64 6.37
C VAL A 162 -16.30 4.81 7.54
N ARG A 163 -17.58 4.56 7.30
CA ARG A 163 -18.65 4.64 8.29
C ARG A 163 -19.40 3.31 8.40
N HIS A 164 -19.42 2.53 7.32
CA HIS A 164 -20.15 1.28 7.26
C HIS A 164 -19.20 0.09 7.21
N ARG A 165 -19.51 -0.94 8.01
CA ARG A 165 -18.81 -2.25 7.96
C ARG A 165 -18.82 -2.88 6.56
N LYS A 166 -19.85 -2.58 5.76
CA LYS A 166 -19.97 -3.03 4.36
C LYS A 166 -18.78 -2.56 3.50
N THR A 167 -18.25 -1.37 3.75
CA THR A 167 -17.11 -0.81 3.03
C THR A 167 -15.83 -1.55 3.36
N LEU A 168 -15.56 -1.80 4.65
CA LEU A 168 -14.42 -2.62 5.07
C LEU A 168 -14.49 -4.02 4.48
N ARG A 169 -15.69 -4.61 4.47
CA ARG A 169 -15.91 -5.91 3.85
C ARG A 169 -15.61 -5.88 2.35
N ALA A 170 -16.08 -4.87 1.63
CA ALA A 170 -15.80 -4.72 0.20
C ALA A 170 -14.29 -4.56 -0.08
N LEU A 171 -13.58 -3.76 0.72
CA LEU A 171 -12.12 -3.66 0.62
C LEU A 171 -11.42 -4.98 0.93
N GLY A 172 -11.91 -5.73 1.93
CA GLY A 172 -11.41 -7.07 2.21
C GLY A 172 -11.59 -8.02 1.03
N TRP A 173 -12.74 -7.98 0.35
CA TRP A 173 -12.99 -8.76 -0.87
C TRP A 173 -12.01 -8.39 -1.99
N VAL A 174 -11.80 -7.09 -2.22
CA VAL A 174 -10.82 -6.61 -3.22
C VAL A 174 -9.43 -7.13 -2.89
N LEU A 175 -8.98 -6.96 -1.64
CA LEU A 175 -7.67 -7.41 -1.20
C LEU A 175 -7.50 -8.93 -1.36
N MET A 176 -8.46 -9.72 -0.90
CA MET A 176 -8.44 -11.17 -1.00
C MET A 176 -8.39 -11.64 -2.45
N ILE A 177 -9.31 -11.19 -3.30
CA ILE A 177 -9.35 -11.61 -4.72
C ILE A 177 -8.05 -11.25 -5.41
N ASN A 178 -7.57 -10.02 -5.18
CA ASN A 178 -6.35 -9.51 -5.78
C ASN A 178 -5.11 -10.31 -5.35
N ALA A 179 -5.00 -10.62 -4.05
CA ALA A 179 -3.89 -11.40 -3.51
C ALA A 179 -3.96 -12.87 -3.93
N SER A 180 -5.15 -13.50 -3.94
CA SER A 180 -5.30 -14.87 -4.42
C SER A 180 -4.94 -14.99 -5.90
N ALA A 181 -5.33 -14.02 -6.74
CA ALA A 181 -4.92 -13.98 -8.15
C ALA A 181 -3.39 -13.85 -8.28
N MET A 182 -2.77 -13.02 -7.44
CA MET A 182 -1.31 -12.87 -7.41
C MET A 182 -0.59 -14.13 -6.95
N ALA A 183 -1.08 -14.81 -5.91
CA ALA A 183 -0.52 -16.06 -5.41
C ALA A 183 -0.62 -17.17 -6.46
N LEU A 184 -1.77 -17.30 -7.14
CA LEU A 184 -1.94 -18.23 -8.26
C LEU A 184 -0.96 -17.93 -9.40
N TYR A 185 -0.76 -16.64 -9.73
CA TYR A 185 0.25 -16.25 -10.71
C TYR A 185 1.67 -16.57 -10.23
N GLY A 186 2.00 -16.34 -8.96
CA GLY A 186 3.28 -16.71 -8.36
C GLY A 186 3.57 -18.20 -8.44
N VAL A 187 2.60 -19.04 -8.08
CA VAL A 187 2.70 -20.51 -8.22
C VAL A 187 2.86 -20.91 -9.68
N PHE A 188 2.08 -20.31 -10.59
CA PHE A 188 2.23 -20.55 -12.02
C PHE A 188 3.65 -20.20 -12.50
N ALA A 189 4.15 -19.02 -12.18
CA ALA A 189 5.50 -18.58 -12.56
C ALA A 189 6.59 -19.50 -11.98
N PHE A 190 6.43 -19.94 -10.73
CA PHE A 190 7.35 -20.87 -10.07
C PHE A 190 7.45 -22.22 -10.81
N LEU A 191 6.33 -22.71 -11.34
CA LEU A 191 6.28 -23.99 -12.06
C LEU A 191 6.81 -23.90 -13.50
N HIS A 192 7.04 -22.69 -14.05
CA HIS A 192 7.49 -22.50 -15.43
C HIS A 192 8.94 -22.04 -15.49
N PRO A 193 9.89 -22.88 -15.93
CA PRO A 193 11.32 -22.54 -15.98
C PRO A 193 11.65 -21.31 -16.82
N SER A 194 10.83 -20.99 -17.83
CA SER A 194 10.97 -19.79 -18.66
C SER A 194 10.64 -18.49 -17.91
N SER A 195 10.01 -18.57 -16.74
CA SER A 195 9.72 -17.43 -15.88
C SER A 195 10.81 -17.18 -14.84
N ASP A 196 11.87 -18.01 -14.82
CA ASP A 196 12.99 -17.84 -13.90
C ASP A 196 13.62 -16.45 -14.12
N HIS A 197 13.68 -15.65 -13.05
CA HIS A 197 14.15 -14.26 -13.07
C HIS A 197 13.32 -13.26 -13.89
N THR A 198 12.05 -13.55 -14.20
CA THR A 198 11.17 -12.57 -14.85
C THR A 198 9.90 -12.30 -14.05
N ILE A 199 9.52 -11.03 -13.99
CA ILE A 199 8.25 -10.56 -13.47
C ILE A 199 7.29 -10.40 -14.67
N LEU A 200 6.10 -10.97 -14.56
CA LEU A 200 5.04 -10.88 -15.58
C LEU A 200 5.50 -11.34 -16.99
N GLY A 201 6.54 -12.19 -17.06
CA GLY A 201 7.11 -12.72 -18.30
C GLY A 201 7.90 -11.73 -19.16
N GLY A 202 8.15 -10.50 -18.66
CA GLY A 202 8.81 -9.46 -19.47
C GLY A 202 9.80 -8.56 -18.76
N ILE A 203 9.79 -8.52 -17.42
CA ILE A 203 10.71 -7.66 -16.65
C ILE A 203 11.75 -8.54 -15.98
N HIS A 204 13.01 -8.42 -16.40
CA HIS A 204 14.10 -9.21 -15.83
C HIS A 204 14.52 -8.67 -14.45
N VAL A 205 14.76 -9.58 -13.52
CA VAL A 205 15.22 -9.28 -12.15
C VAL A 205 16.65 -9.77 -12.01
N GLU A 206 17.60 -8.85 -11.77
CA GLU A 206 19.02 -9.18 -11.70
C GLU A 206 19.37 -10.04 -10.46
N ASN A 207 18.61 -9.93 -9.37
CA ASN A 207 18.93 -10.56 -8.09
C ASN A 207 17.73 -11.35 -7.53
N GLY A 208 17.94 -12.65 -7.35
CA GLY A 208 16.95 -13.53 -6.73
C GLY A 208 15.82 -13.95 -7.67
N ARG A 209 14.89 -14.73 -7.10
CA ARG A 209 13.67 -15.15 -7.79
C ARG A 209 12.51 -14.27 -7.35
N PRO A 210 11.83 -13.57 -8.27
CA PRO A 210 10.62 -12.81 -7.93
C PRO A 210 9.49 -13.77 -7.52
N PHE A 211 8.49 -13.23 -6.81
CA PHE A 211 7.24 -13.96 -6.55
C PHE A 211 6.06 -13.16 -7.10
N GLY A 212 5.40 -13.74 -8.10
CA GLY A 212 4.35 -13.07 -8.86
C GLY A 212 4.85 -11.77 -9.49
N SER A 213 4.30 -10.64 -9.06
CA SER A 213 4.71 -9.31 -9.51
C SER A 213 5.79 -8.65 -8.63
N PHE A 214 6.16 -9.24 -7.49
CA PHE A 214 7.09 -8.63 -6.57
C PHE A 214 8.53 -8.98 -6.93
N ASP A 215 9.37 -7.97 -7.01
CA ASP A 215 10.82 -8.10 -7.19
C ASP A 215 11.49 -8.78 -6.00
N TYR A 216 10.98 -8.53 -4.80
CA TYR A 216 11.53 -9.04 -3.56
C TYR A 216 10.54 -9.96 -2.82
N PRO A 217 10.92 -11.22 -2.51
CA PRO A 217 10.03 -12.18 -1.85
C PRO A 217 9.48 -11.70 -0.51
N ASN A 218 10.25 -10.95 0.28
CA ASN A 218 9.78 -10.44 1.57
C ASN A 218 8.62 -9.44 1.41
N HIS A 219 8.59 -8.68 0.30
CA HIS A 219 7.49 -7.76 0.02
C HIS A 219 6.22 -8.52 -0.37
N ALA A 220 6.36 -9.58 -1.17
CA ALA A 220 5.26 -10.48 -1.49
C ALA A 220 4.70 -11.11 -0.21
N ALA A 221 5.55 -11.72 0.62
CA ALA A 221 5.13 -12.37 1.85
C ALA A 221 4.40 -11.40 2.81
N ALA A 222 4.87 -10.16 2.94
CA ALA A 222 4.18 -9.15 3.75
C ALA A 222 2.78 -8.83 3.21
N PHE A 223 2.65 -8.70 1.88
CA PHE A 223 1.36 -8.46 1.22
C PHE A 223 0.39 -9.65 1.36
N MET A 224 0.88 -10.88 1.15
CA MET A 224 0.06 -12.08 1.28
C MET A 224 -0.39 -12.33 2.71
N ASN A 225 0.46 -12.12 3.71
CA ASN A 225 0.08 -12.21 5.11
C ASN A 225 -1.03 -11.20 5.49
N LEU A 226 -0.94 -9.97 4.98
CA LEU A 226 -2.01 -8.98 5.15
C LEU A 226 -3.33 -9.47 4.52
N ALA A 227 -3.27 -10.00 3.31
CA ALA A 227 -4.44 -10.53 2.61
C ALA A 227 -5.00 -11.79 3.28
N LEU A 228 -4.16 -12.68 3.79
CA LEU A 228 -4.54 -13.87 4.53
C LEU A 228 -5.30 -13.47 5.81
N GLY A 229 -4.75 -12.54 6.59
CA GLY A 229 -5.42 -12.00 7.78
C GLY A 229 -6.80 -11.40 7.46
N ALA A 230 -6.90 -10.62 6.38
CA ALA A 230 -8.18 -10.06 5.92
C ALA A 230 -9.17 -11.15 5.47
N THR A 231 -8.68 -12.18 4.77
CA THR A 231 -9.47 -13.32 4.29
C THR A 231 -10.04 -14.14 5.46
N LEU A 232 -9.21 -14.43 6.47
CA LEU A 232 -9.64 -15.11 7.68
C LEU A 232 -10.67 -14.27 8.46
N ALA A 233 -10.47 -12.95 8.55
CA ALA A 233 -11.44 -12.06 9.17
C ALA A 233 -12.80 -12.07 8.44
N LEU A 234 -12.80 -12.09 7.10
CA LEU A 234 -14.02 -12.25 6.30
C LEU A 234 -14.70 -13.60 6.52
N ALA A 235 -13.92 -14.68 6.58
CA ALA A 235 -14.41 -16.03 6.87
C ALA A 235 -15.12 -16.09 8.23
N LEU A 236 -14.46 -15.59 9.27
CA LEU A 236 -15.02 -15.52 10.62
C LEU A 236 -16.28 -14.66 10.68
N GLU A 237 -16.30 -13.51 10.03
CA GLU A 237 -17.48 -12.65 9.98
C GLU A 237 -18.65 -13.35 9.27
N SER A 238 -18.37 -14.08 8.19
CA SER A 238 -19.36 -14.85 7.44
C SER A 238 -19.96 -15.97 8.27
N MET A 239 -19.12 -16.73 8.97
CA MET A 239 -19.56 -17.78 9.91
C MET A 239 -20.49 -17.22 10.98
N HIS A 240 -20.11 -16.10 11.61
CA HIS A 240 -20.93 -15.45 12.64
C HIS A 240 -22.29 -15.00 12.09
N ARG A 241 -22.34 -14.49 10.86
CA ARG A 241 -23.61 -14.08 10.24
C ARG A 241 -24.48 -15.26 9.86
N THR A 242 -23.91 -16.33 9.31
CA THR A 242 -24.67 -17.53 8.96
C THR A 242 -25.26 -18.19 10.18
N ARG A 243 -24.50 -18.32 11.28
CA ARG A 243 -25.03 -18.84 12.56
C ARG A 243 -26.20 -18.00 13.09
N ARG A 244 -26.17 -16.68 12.89
CA ARG A 244 -27.26 -15.78 13.33
C ARG A 244 -28.47 -15.73 12.40
N LEU A 245 -28.27 -15.90 11.10
CA LEU A 245 -29.29 -15.62 10.08
C LEU A 245 -29.77 -16.87 9.32
N GLY A 246 -29.16 -18.03 9.52
CA GLY A 246 -29.53 -19.29 8.84
C GLY A 246 -29.33 -19.29 7.32
N LYS A 247 -28.49 -18.39 6.79
CA LYS A 247 -28.28 -18.23 5.33
C LYS A 247 -27.00 -18.90 4.85
N SER A 248 -26.98 -19.28 3.57
CA SER A 248 -25.79 -19.75 2.86
C SER A 248 -24.60 -18.80 3.04
N SER A 249 -23.41 -19.37 3.24
CA SER A 249 -22.18 -18.65 3.59
C SER A 249 -21.16 -18.74 2.46
N PRO A 250 -20.52 -17.64 2.04
CA PRO A 250 -19.32 -17.69 1.19
C PRO A 250 -18.09 -18.26 1.91
N MET A 251 -18.21 -18.80 3.14
CA MET A 251 -17.08 -19.35 3.90
C MET A 251 -16.22 -20.36 3.12
N PRO A 252 -16.76 -21.35 2.38
CA PRO A 252 -15.90 -22.29 1.64
C PRO A 252 -14.98 -21.59 0.64
N PHE A 253 -15.49 -20.55 -0.02
CA PHE A 253 -14.71 -19.73 -0.94
C PHE A 253 -13.59 -18.97 -0.19
N PHE A 254 -13.88 -18.39 0.97
CA PHE A 254 -12.86 -17.72 1.79
C PHE A 254 -11.79 -18.68 2.29
N MET A 255 -12.15 -19.89 2.69
CA MET A 255 -11.18 -20.91 3.12
C MET A 255 -10.30 -21.38 1.96
N LEU A 256 -10.86 -21.52 0.76
CA LEU A 256 -10.09 -21.82 -0.45
C LEU A 256 -9.08 -20.70 -0.74
N CYS A 257 -9.50 -19.44 -0.70
CA CYS A 257 -8.60 -18.29 -0.85
C CYS A 257 -7.52 -18.25 0.23
N ALA A 258 -7.87 -18.52 1.50
CA ALA A 258 -6.90 -18.56 2.59
C ALA A 258 -5.87 -19.68 2.39
N PHE A 259 -6.30 -20.85 1.90
CA PHE A 259 -5.39 -21.94 1.55
C PHE A 259 -4.41 -21.51 0.45
N ILE A 260 -4.91 -20.92 -0.64
CA ILE A 260 -4.07 -20.39 -1.74
C ILE A 260 -3.07 -19.33 -1.24
N LEU A 261 -3.47 -18.48 -0.29
CA LEU A 261 -2.60 -17.46 0.29
C LEU A 261 -1.59 -17.99 1.31
N SER A 262 -1.75 -19.24 1.75
CA SER A 262 -0.84 -19.87 2.72
C SER A 262 0.26 -20.71 2.05
N THR A 263 0.22 -20.86 0.73
CA THR A 263 1.17 -21.67 -0.06
C THR A 263 2.40 -20.90 -0.52
N ASP A 264 2.71 -19.77 0.12
CA ASP A 264 3.91 -18.96 -0.15
C ASP A 264 5.20 -19.63 0.34
#